data_AF-A0A150UBA6-F1
#
_entry.id   AF-A0A150UBA6-F1
#
_cell.length_a   1.000
_cell.length_b   1.000
_cell.length_c   1.000
_cell.angle_alpha   90.00
_cell.angle_beta   90.00
_cell.angle_gamma   90.00
#
_symmetry.space_group_name_H-M   'P 1'
#
loop_
_entity.id
_entity.type
_entity.pdbx_description
1 polymer ?
#
loop_
_entity_poly.entity_id
_entity_poly.type
_entity_poly.pdbx_seq_one_letter_code
_entity_poly.pdbx_strand_id
1 'polypeptide(L)' 'MKTHIIEELGQGDILLPVLVAEGLAANDRIKVRMSALQAAAQRAQEPDRLVNVLSLESQTAGIAPAGIAALIGGAHLIGR' A
#
# COMPACT_ATOMS: atom_id res chain seq x y z
N MET A 1 -18.59 -6.73 -16.62
CA MET A 1 -19.50 -6.75 -17.80
C MET A 1 -18.72 -6.65 -19.12
N LYS A 2 -17.84 -5.65 -19.35
CA LYS A 2 -17.01 -5.61 -20.58
C LYS A 2 -15.84 -6.62 -20.60
N THR A 3 -15.14 -6.78 -19.49
CA THR A 3 -14.07 -7.78 -19.30
C THR A 3 -14.54 -9.20 -19.61
N HIS A 4 -15.69 -9.59 -19.03
CA HIS A 4 -16.28 -10.90 -19.29
C HIS A 4 -16.65 -11.11 -20.77
N ILE A 5 -17.19 -10.09 -21.46
CA ILE A 5 -17.47 -10.18 -22.91
C ILE A 5 -16.18 -10.39 -23.72
N ILE A 6 -15.07 -9.74 -23.36
CA ILE A 6 -13.78 -9.86 -24.06
C ILE A 6 -13.17 -11.26 -23.86
N GLU A 7 -13.34 -11.86 -22.68
CA GLU A 7 -12.92 -13.23 -22.39
C GLU A 7 -13.74 -14.25 -23.19
N GLU A 8 -15.08 -14.11 -23.23
CA GLU A 8 -15.97 -15.00 -24.00
C GLU A 8 -15.75 -14.91 -25.52
N LEU A 9 -15.19 -13.80 -26.01
CA LEU A 9 -14.77 -13.63 -27.41
C LEU A 9 -13.40 -14.25 -27.72
N GLY A 10 -12.74 -14.88 -26.75
CA GLY A 10 -11.40 -15.47 -26.91
C GLY A 10 -10.27 -14.42 -27.03
N GLN A 11 -10.54 -13.16 -26.66
CA GLN A 11 -9.61 -12.03 -26.78
C GLN A 11 -9.00 -11.63 -25.42
N GLY A 12 -8.87 -12.59 -24.50
CA GLY A 12 -8.36 -12.35 -23.13
C GLY A 12 -6.99 -11.68 -23.08
N ASP A 13 -6.13 -11.88 -24.10
CA ASP A 13 -4.82 -11.23 -24.19
C ASP A 13 -4.91 -9.70 -24.24
N ILE A 14 -6.03 -9.14 -24.72
CA ILE A 14 -6.30 -7.70 -24.73
C ILE A 14 -6.44 -7.16 -23.29
N LEU A 15 -6.88 -8.00 -22.35
CA LEU A 15 -7.07 -7.63 -20.94
C LEU A 15 -5.77 -7.69 -20.16
N LEU A 16 -4.80 -8.50 -20.59
CA LEU A 16 -3.56 -8.75 -19.84
C LEU A 16 -2.84 -7.47 -19.41
N PRO A 17 -2.64 -6.44 -20.26
CA PRO A 17 -1.99 -5.21 -19.82
C PRO A 17 -2.74 -4.48 -18.70
N VAL A 18 -4.07 -4.46 -18.76
CA VAL A 18 -4.91 -3.82 -17.73
C VAL A 18 -4.85 -4.60 -16.43
N LEU A 19 -4.96 -5.93 -16.49
CA LEU A 19 -4.87 -6.80 -15.32
C LEU A 19 -3.50 -6.72 -14.64
N VAL A 20 -2.42 -6.64 -15.42
CA VAL A 20 -1.06 -6.42 -14.90
C VAL A 20 -0.96 -5.06 -14.21
N ALA A 21 -1.47 -4.00 -14.82
CA ALA A 21 -1.46 -2.66 -14.22
C ALA A 21 -2.27 -2.61 -12.91
N GLU A 22 -3.45 -3.23 -12.87
CA GLU A 22 -4.27 -3.34 -11.66
C GLU A 22 -3.58 -4.16 -10.56
N GLY A 23 -2.95 -5.28 -10.94
CA GLY A 23 -2.18 -6.12 -10.03
C GLY A 23 -1.00 -5.38 -9.42
N LEU A 24 -0.24 -4.63 -10.22
CA LEU A 24 0.86 -3.79 -9.74
C LEU A 24 0.38 -2.69 -8.81
N ALA A 25 -0.70 -1.98 -9.17
CA ALA A 25 -1.29 -0.96 -8.31
C ALA A 25 -1.79 -1.53 -6.97
N ALA A 26 -2.36 -2.74 -6.98
CA ALA A 26 -2.73 -3.45 -5.76
C ALA A 26 -1.50 -3.83 -4.92
N ASN A 27 -0.42 -4.26 -5.58
CA ASN A 27 0.83 -4.60 -4.93
C ASN A 27 1.47 -3.38 -4.25
N ASP A 28 1.50 -2.22 -4.90
CA ASP A 28 2.03 -0.97 -4.33
C ASP A 28 1.25 -0.55 -3.08
N ARG A 29 -0.09 -0.67 -3.14
CA ARG A 29 -0.96 -0.45 -1.98
C ARG A 29 -0.69 -1.39 -0.81
N ILE A 30 -0.34 -2.65 -1.06
CA ILE A 30 0.01 -3.61 0.00
C ILE A 30 1.39 -3.30 0.57
N LYS A 31 2.38 -3.00 -0.29
CA LYS A 31 3.74 -2.62 0.12
C LYS A 31 3.73 -1.43 1.08
N VAL A 32 3.02 -0.35 0.73
CA VAL A 32 2.91 0.83 1.60
C VAL A 32 2.36 0.48 2.98
N ARG A 33 1.29 -0.33 3.04
CA ARG A 33 0.68 -0.73 4.32
C ARG A 33 1.63 -1.61 5.14
N MET A 34 2.31 -2.56 4.52
CA MET A 34 3.27 -3.42 5.20
C MET A 34 4.46 -2.62 5.75
N SER A 35 5.02 -1.71 4.94
CA SER A 35 6.09 -0.81 5.37
C SER A 35 5.64 0.12 6.48
N ALA A 36 4.40 0.61 6.45
CA ALA A 36 3.85 1.42 7.54
C ALA A 36 3.74 0.64 8.86
N LEU A 37 3.35 -0.64 8.82
CA LEU A 37 3.33 -1.50 10.01
C LEU A 37 4.74 -1.75 10.57
N GLN A 38 5.73 -1.97 9.70
CA GLN A 38 7.13 -2.12 10.11
C GLN A 38 7.66 -0.83 10.76
N ALA A 39 7.37 0.32 10.15
CA ALA A 39 7.68 1.64 10.67
C ALA A 39 7.02 1.90 12.03
N ALA A 40 5.74 1.56 12.18
CA ALA A 40 5.00 1.66 13.44
C ALA A 40 5.61 0.77 14.54
N ALA A 41 5.98 -0.47 14.21
CA ALA A 41 6.64 -1.37 15.15
C ALA A 41 8.00 -0.82 15.62
N GLN A 42 8.80 -0.29 14.69
CA GLN A 42 10.07 0.39 15.01
C GLN A 42 9.83 1.60 15.91
N ARG A 43 8.86 2.45 15.57
CA ARG A 43 8.49 3.62 16.39
C ARG A 43 8.07 3.24 17.80
N ALA A 44 7.30 2.17 17.96
CA ALA A 44 6.85 1.71 19.27
C ALA A 44 8.02 1.22 20.15
N GLN A 45 9.03 0.59 19.54
CA GLN A 45 10.21 0.07 20.24
C GLN A 45 11.24 1.18 20.53
N GLU A 46 11.44 2.08 19.56
CA GLU A 46 12.44 3.16 19.58
C GLU A 46 11.76 4.52 19.25
N PRO A 47 11.08 5.16 20.21
CA PRO A 47 10.28 6.36 19.96
C PRO A 47 11.07 7.54 19.36
N ASP A 48 12.34 7.69 19.73
CA ASP A 48 13.18 8.81 19.31
C ASP A 48 13.85 8.59 17.94
N ARG A 49 13.72 7.39 17.37
CA ARG A 49 14.30 7.10 16.06
C ARG A 49 13.49 7.76 14.95
N LEU A 50 14.20 8.35 13.99
CA LEU A 50 13.60 8.83 12.75
C LEU A 50 13.12 7.64 11.92
N VAL A 51 11.81 7.61 11.65
CA VAL A 51 11.16 6.58 10.85
C VAL A 51 10.73 7.18 9.52
N ASN A 52 10.84 6.42 8.42
CA ASN A 52 10.38 6.88 7.11
C ASN A 52 8.86 7.12 7.13
N VAL A 53 8.44 8.31 6.70
CA VAL A 53 7.04 8.76 6.72
C VAL A 53 6.25 8.27 5.48
N LEU A 54 6.92 7.60 4.53
CA LEU A 54 6.33 6.94 3.36
C LEU A 54 5.39 7.85 2.54
N SER A 55 5.64 9.17 2.54
CA SER A 55 4.68 10.14 2.02
C SER A 55 4.58 10.11 0.50
N LEU A 56 5.70 9.92 -0.20
CA LEU A 56 5.72 9.80 -1.65
C LEU A 56 5.12 8.46 -2.09
N GLU A 57 5.51 7.38 -1.41
CA GLU A 57 5.05 6.03 -1.67
C GLU A 57 3.54 5.91 -1.46
N SER A 58 3.01 6.55 -0.41
CA SER A 58 1.57 6.61 -0.16
C SER A 58 0.83 7.36 -1.28
N GLN A 59 1.34 8.51 -1.72
CA GLN A 59 0.74 9.27 -2.84
C GLN A 59 0.70 8.42 -4.12
N THR A 60 1.82 7.79 -4.48
CA THR A 60 1.92 6.94 -5.67
C THR A 60 0.98 5.74 -5.59
N ALA A 61 0.79 5.16 -4.41
CA ALA A 61 -0.14 4.04 -4.21
C ALA A 61 -1.62 4.49 -4.08
N GLY A 62 -1.93 5.78 -4.15
CA GLY A 62 -3.28 6.32 -3.96
C GLY A 62 -3.81 6.17 -2.52
N ILE A 63 -2.91 6.17 -1.54
CA ILE A 63 -3.22 6.12 -0.10
C ILE A 63 -2.94 7.49 0.50
N ALA A 64 -3.87 8.00 1.32
CA ALA A 64 -3.70 9.29 1.98
C ALA A 64 -2.46 9.29 2.91
N PRO A 65 -1.41 10.09 2.62
CA PRO A 65 -0.15 10.07 3.38
C PRO A 65 -0.35 10.41 4.86
N ALA A 66 -1.24 11.35 5.16
CA ALA A 66 -1.54 11.77 6.52
C ALA A 66 -2.04 10.61 7.39
N GLY A 67 -2.84 9.69 6.83
CA GLY A 67 -3.31 8.52 7.56
C GLY A 67 -2.19 7.53 7.91
N ILE A 68 -1.25 7.33 6.98
CA ILE A 68 -0.06 6.49 7.20
C ILE A 68 0.87 7.13 8.23
N ALA A 69 1.14 8.44 8.12
CA ALA A 69 1.96 9.17 9.08
C ALA A 69 1.35 9.14 10.50
N ALA A 70 0.03 9.33 10.62
CA ALA A 70 -0.66 9.24 11.90
C ALA A 70 -0.58 7.83 12.51
N LEU A 71 -0.75 6.77 11.70
CA LEU A 71 -0.60 5.39 12.14
C LEU A 71 0.79 5.11 12.69
N ILE A 72 1.84 5.53 11.98
CA ILE A 72 3.23 5.35 12.42
C ILE A 72 3.50 6.17 13.68
N GLY A 73 3.17 7.46 13.66
CA GLY A 73 3.47 8.39 14.75
C GLY A 73 2.76 8.08 16.07
N GLY A 74 1.56 7.47 16.00
CA GLY A 74 0.78 7.06 17.17
C GLY A 74 1.20 5.72 17.78
N ALA A 75 2.09 4.98 17.14
CA ALA A 75 2.47 3.63 17.58
C ALA A 75 3.31 3.67 18.86
N HIS A 76 2.88 2.91 19.87
CA HIS A 76 3.56 2.75 21.16
C HIS A 76 3.27 1.36 21.73
N LEU A 77 4.17 0.87 22.60
CA LEU A 77 3.95 -0.38 23.33
C LEU A 77 2.88 -0.17 24.42
N ILE A 78 1.98 -1.13 24.56
CA ILE A 78 0.97 -1.15 25.63
C ILE A 78 1.53 -1.97 26.80
N GLY A 79 1.40 -1.46 28.04
CA GLY A 79 1.75 -2.19 29.26
C GLY A 79 3.21 -2.07 29.68
N ARG A 80 3.85 -0.92 29.43
CA ARG A 80 5.13 -0.56 30.05
C ARG A 80 4.92 0.01 31.44
#